data_AF-A0A0D2RWE3-F1
#
_entry.id   AF-A0A0D2RWE3-F1
#
_cell.length_a   1.000
_cell.length_b   1.000
_cell.length_c   1.000
_cell.angle_alpha   90.00
_cell.angle_beta   90.00
_cell.angle_gamma   90.00
#
_symmetry.space_group_name_H-M   'P 1'
#
loop_
_entity.id
_entity.type
_entity.pdbx_description
1 polymer ?
#
loop_
_entity_poly.entity_id
_entity_poly.type
_entity_poly.pdbx_seq_one_letter_code
_entity_poly.pdbx_strand_id
1 'polypeptide(L)' 'VVLLEDIEDDLAEELKSKCLVNVFDIEDLGKGRRRATVARPRACTLCRECIRGEDWEKRVALRRVKDHFICK' A
#
# COMPACT_ATOMS: atom_id res chain seq x y z
N VAL A 1 4.90 -5.37 -0.01
CA VAL A 1 4.31 -4.31 0.82
C VAL A 1 3.23 -4.94 1.66
N VAL A 2 3.14 -4.58 2.93
CA VAL A 2 2.13 -5.08 3.88
C VAL A 2 1.51 -3.88 4.61
N LEU A 3 0.20 -3.87 4.76
CA LEU A 3 -0.51 -2.91 5.61
C LEU A 3 -0.55 -3.47 7.03
N LEU A 4 -0.10 -2.70 8.01
CA LEU A 4 -0.10 -3.09 9.41
C LEU A 4 -1.42 -2.74 10.11
N GLU A 5 -2.11 -1.72 9.59
CA GLU A 5 -3.39 -1.21 10.08
C GLU A 5 -4.38 -1.07 8.92
N ASP A 6 -5.66 -0.95 9.26
CA ASP A 6 -6.71 -0.65 8.29
C ASP A 6 -6.64 0.83 7.92
N ILE A 7 -6.39 1.10 6.63
CA ILE A 7 -6.25 2.46 6.10
C ILE A 7 -7.52 2.77 5.31
N GLU A 8 -8.28 3.73 5.81
CA GLU A 8 -9.62 4.05 5.30
C GLU A 8 -9.71 5.49 4.77
N ASP A 9 -10.70 5.71 3.92
CA ASP A 9 -11.17 7.00 3.42
C ASP A 9 -10.04 7.89 2.89
N ASP A 10 -9.84 9.09 3.46
CA ASP A 10 -8.87 10.06 2.97
C ASP A 10 -7.43 9.53 3.00
N LEU A 11 -7.09 8.71 4.00
CA LEU A 11 -5.78 8.08 4.09
C LEU A 11 -5.59 7.02 3.01
N ALA A 12 -6.67 6.35 2.58
CA ALA A 12 -6.61 5.38 1.50
C ALA A 12 -6.33 6.06 0.16
N GLU A 13 -6.96 7.21 -0.09
CA GLU A 13 -6.70 8.04 -1.27
C GLU A 13 -5.27 8.63 -1.25
N GLU A 14 -4.80 9.11 -0.09
CA GLU A 14 -3.42 9.58 0.08
C GLU A 14 -2.42 8.46 -0.25
N LEU A 15 -2.60 7.27 0.31
CA LEU A 15 -1.72 6.13 0.07
C LEU A 15 -1.67 5.73 -1.41
N LYS A 16 -2.83 5.74 -2.07
CA LYS A 16 -2.94 5.46 -3.50
C LYS A 16 -2.17 6.50 -4.33
N SER A 17 -2.34 7.79 -4.02
CA SER A 17 -1.64 8.88 -4.71
C SER A 17 -0.12 8.84 -4.56
N LYS A 18 0.39 8.40 -3.39
CA LYS A 18 1.83 8.26 -3.14
C LYS A 18 2.49 7.19 -4.02
N CYS A 19 1.73 6.23 -4.54
CA CYS A 19 2.26 5.12 -5.32
C CYS A 19 1.80 5.20 -6.79
N LEU A 20 2.59 5.87 -7.61
CA LEU A 20 2.33 6.11 -9.05
C LEU A 20 2.13 4.83 -9.89
N VAL A 21 2.64 3.69 -9.42
CA VAL A 21 2.55 2.39 -10.12
C VAL A 21 1.30 1.58 -9.74
N ASN A 22 0.29 2.22 -9.16
CA ASN A 22 -1.00 1.61 -8.82
C ASN A 22 -0.85 0.30 -8.03
N VAL A 23 0.01 0.26 -7.02
CA VAL A 23 0.17 -0.92 -6.15
C VAL A 23 -1.05 -1.09 -5.24
N PHE A 24 -1.65 0.03 -4.84
CA PHE A 24 -2.81 0.09 -3.96
C PHE A 24 -4.07 0.38 -4.77
N ASP A 25 -5.13 -0.35 -4.48
CA ASP A 25 -6.49 -0.08 -4.94
C ASP A 25 -7.37 0.29 -3.74
N ILE A 26 -8.56 0.81 -4.02
CA ILE A 26 -9.54 1.18 -3.00
C ILE A 26 -10.72 0.25 -3.16
N GLU A 27 -11.00 -0.50 -2.10
CA GLU A 27 -12.14 -1.38 -1.97
C GLU A 27 -13.26 -0.65 -1.22
N ASP A 28 -14.49 -0.72 -1.74
CA ASP A 28 -15.68 -0.19 -1.08
C ASP A 28 -16.25 -1.25 -0.15
N LEU A 29 -16.27 -0.96 1.16
CA LEU A 29 -16.77 -1.86 2.20
C LEU A 29 -18.29 -1.69 2.44
N GLY A 30 -18.94 -0.82 1.68
CA GLY A 30 -20.33 -0.43 1.88
C GLY A 30 -20.50 0.58 3.02
N LYS A 31 -21.71 1.15 3.11
CA LYS A 31 -22.04 2.24 4.06
C LYS A 31 -21.15 3.49 3.91
N GLY A 32 -20.57 3.69 2.74
CA GLY A 32 -19.71 4.85 2.42
C GLY A 32 -18.27 4.73 2.94
N ARG A 33 -17.86 3.59 3.49
CA ARG A 33 -16.47 3.36 3.94
C ARG A 33 -15.63 2.77 2.82
N ARG A 34 -14.45 3.35 2.60
CA ARG A 34 -13.52 2.89 1.57
C ARG A 34 -12.20 2.52 2.22
N ARG A 35 -11.57 1.42 1.80
CA ARG A 35 -10.33 0.92 2.38
C ARG A 35 -9.26 0.69 1.31
N ALA A 36 -8.01 1.02 1.62
CA ALA A 36 -6.88 0.68 0.77
C ALA A 36 -6.54 -0.82 0.86
N THR A 37 -6.31 -1.43 -0.31
CA THR A 37 -5.88 -2.83 -0.42
C THR A 37 -4.65 -2.95 -1.31
N VAL A 38 -3.80 -3.94 -1.03
CA VAL A 38 -2.59 -4.19 -1.82
C VAL A 38 -2.93 -5.12 -2.98
N ALA A 39 -3.47 -4.55 -4.06
CA ALA A 39 -3.90 -5.32 -5.23
C ALA A 39 -2.72 -5.85 -6.07
N ARG A 40 -1.64 -5.07 -6.22
CA ARG A 40 -0.51 -5.40 -7.11
C ARG A 40 0.85 -5.31 -6.42
N PRO A 41 1.15 -6.20 -5.44
CA PRO A 41 2.40 -6.12 -4.68
C PRO A 41 3.66 -6.33 -5.52
N ARG A 42 3.58 -7.07 -6.64
CA ARG A 42 4.71 -7.34 -7.55
C ARG A 42 5.11 -6.11 -8.38
N ALA A 43 4.20 -5.18 -8.62
CA ALA A 43 4.47 -3.95 -9.37
C ALA A 43 5.26 -2.92 -8.55
N CYS A 44 5.41 -3.13 -7.24
CA CYS A 44 6.13 -2.21 -6.37
C CYS A 44 7.63 -2.15 -6.74
N THR A 45 8.05 -0.96 -7.19
CA THR A 45 9.43 -0.61 -7.54
C THR A 45 10.31 -0.24 -6.34
N LEU A 46 9.79 -0.36 -5.11
CA LEU A 46 10.47 0.05 -3.86
C LEU A 46 10.88 1.53 -3.84
N CYS A 47 10.05 2.44 -4.33
CA CYS A 47 10.30 3.89 -4.26
C CYS A 47 10.31 4.48 -2.83
N ARG A 48 9.86 3.73 -1.82
CA ARG A 48 9.77 4.13 -0.40
C ARG A 48 8.89 5.35 -0.09
N GLU A 49 8.17 5.90 -1.06
CA GLU A 49 7.29 7.05 -0.83
C GLU A 49 6.11 6.74 0.10
N CYS A 50 5.58 5.52 0.03
CA CYS A 50 4.46 5.07 0.87
C CYS A 50 4.77 4.99 2.38
N ILE A 51 6.03 5.05 2.78
CA ILE A 51 6.45 5.13 4.20
C ILE A 51 6.98 6.52 4.56
N ARG A 52 6.97 7.48 3.62
CA ARG A 52 7.44 8.84 3.86
C ARG A 52 6.31 9.69 4.45
N GLY A 53 6.66 10.41 5.51
CA GLY A 53 5.76 11.27 6.27
C GLY A 53 5.58 10.78 7.70
N GLU A 54 4.89 11.56 8.49
CA GLU A 54 4.61 11.21 9.89
C GLU A 54 3.66 10.01 9.96
N ASP A 55 3.92 9.09 10.89
CA ASP A 55 3.15 7.85 11.16
C ASP A 55 3.02 6.80 10.04
N TRP A 56 3.44 7.08 8.80
CA TRP A 56 3.34 6.11 7.70
C TRP A 56 4.19 4.85 7.92
N GLU A 57 5.31 4.95 8.65
CA GLU A 57 6.13 3.79 9.04
C GLU A 57 5.40 2.82 9.98
N LYS A 58 4.42 3.31 10.75
CA LYS A 58 3.59 2.46 11.64
C LYS A 58 2.47 1.77 10.88
N ARG A 59 2.00 2.35 9.77
CA ARG A 59 0.86 1.88 8.98
C ARG A 59 1.27 0.94 7.85
N VAL A 60 2.44 1.15 7.25
CA VAL A 60 2.90 0.42 6.06
C VAL A 60 4.28 -0.16 6.27
N ALA A 61 4.42 -1.47 6.07
CA ALA A 61 5.70 -2.16 6.10
C ALA A 61 6.15 -2.58 4.69
N LEU A 62 7.35 -2.11 4.30
CA LEU A 62 8.04 -2.60 3.12
C LEU A 62 8.84 -3.86 3.45
N ARG A 63 8.44 -4.98 2.86
CA ARG A 63 9.10 -6.28 3.04
C ARG A 63 9.22 -7.00 1.69
N ARG A 64 10.26 -7.82 1.54
CA ARG A 64 10.44 -8.79 0.45
C ARG A 64 10.42 -10.19 1.06
N VAL A 65 9.90 -11.15 0.29
CA VAL A 65 9.93 -12.55 0.67
C VAL A 65 11.33 -13.08 0.28
N LYS A 66 12.13 -13.47 1.29
CA LYS A 66 13.54 -13.81 1.12
C LYS A 66 13.77 -14.91 0.07
N ASP A 67 12.93 -15.94 0.10
CA ASP A 67 13.10 -17.14 -0.71
C ASP A 67 12.23 -17.13 -1.98
N HIS A 68 11.69 -15.97 -2.37
CA HIS A 68 10.89 -15.80 -3.58
C HIS A 68 11.59 -14.83 -4.53
N PHE A 69 12.30 -15.42 -5.49
CA PHE A 69 13.04 -14.68 -6.51
C PHE A 69 12.16 -14.47 -7.75
N ILE A 70 12.23 -13.26 -8.32
CA ILE A 70 11.62 -12.94 -9.60
C ILE A 70 12.73 -13.04 -10.65
N CYS A 71 12.88 -14.22 -11.24
CA CYS A 71 13.81 -14.45 -12.35
C CYS A 71 13.18 -13.95 -13.65
N LYS A 72 13.95 -13.20 -14.43
CA LYS A 72 13.56 -12.72 -15.76
C LYS A 72 14.26 -13.54 -16.82
#